data_AF-A0A2S9FI17-F1
#
_entry.id   AF-A0A2S9FI17-F1
#
_cell.length_a   1.000
_cell.length_b   1.000
_cell.length_c   1.000
_cell.angle_alpha   90.00
_cell.angle_beta   90.00
_cell.angle_gamma   90.00
#
_symmetry.space_group_name_H-M   'P 1'
#
loop_
_entity.id
_entity.type
_entity.pdbx_description
1 polymer ?
#
loop_
_entity_poly.entity_id
_entity_poly.type
_entity_poly.pdbx_seq_one_letter_code
_entity_poly.pdbx_strand_id
1 'polypeptide(L)'
;MTELAQQPEHLDDALPLGPQSLVWRYFGDNRMYLIGPRPAVVQNMLAELGQGVYDHSTFFADTAERLKRTIPPIFNTVYGSDDDNAGPQVRDFHHHVKGVMPGPDGGEAGRYHALDPETYFWAHATFVEQIYYFADTF
;
A
#
# COMPACT_ATOMS: atom_id res chain seq x y z
N MET A 1 13.99 -31.91 -19.30
CA MET A 1 13.31 -32.37 -18.07
C MET A 1 12.93 -31.12 -17.31
N THR A 2 11.69 -30.69 -17.45
CA THR A 2 11.15 -29.52 -16.76
C THR A 2 10.83 -29.96 -15.35
N GLU A 3 11.60 -29.49 -14.36
CA GLU A 3 11.19 -29.62 -12.97
C GLU A 3 9.83 -28.95 -12.81
N LEU A 4 8.85 -29.76 -12.38
CA LEU A 4 7.57 -29.28 -11.91
C LEU A 4 7.86 -28.31 -10.77
N ALA A 5 7.51 -27.04 -10.94
CA ALA A 5 7.46 -26.10 -9.84
C ALA A 5 6.69 -26.77 -8.71
N GLN A 6 7.36 -27.00 -7.58
CA GLN A 6 6.74 -27.58 -6.39
C GLN A 6 5.49 -26.74 -6.09
N GLN A 7 4.34 -27.38 -6.00
CA GLN A 7 3.14 -26.71 -5.51
C GLN A 7 3.50 -26.09 -4.15
N PRO A 8 3.23 -24.80 -3.94
CA PRO A 8 3.53 -24.18 -2.65
C PRO A 8 2.81 -24.97 -1.57
N GLU A 9 3.55 -25.41 -0.54
CA GLU A 9 2.93 -26.00 0.63
C GLU A 9 1.84 -25.07 1.15
N HIS A 10 0.71 -25.65 1.56
CA HIS A 10 -0.32 -24.92 2.27
C HIS A 10 0.22 -24.56 3.66
N LEU A 11 0.87 -23.40 3.76
CA LEU A 11 1.28 -22.84 5.03
C LEU A 11 0.01 -22.33 5.72
N ASP A 12 -0.39 -22.97 6.81
CA ASP A 12 -1.56 -22.53 7.59
C ASP A 12 -1.45 -21.08 8.08
N ASP A 13 -0.23 -20.53 8.14
CA ASP A 13 0.09 -19.14 8.49
C ASP A 13 0.05 -18.17 7.28
N ALA A 14 -0.32 -18.65 6.09
CA ALA A 14 -0.52 -17.85 4.89
C ALA A 14 -2.01 -17.59 4.56
N LEU A 15 -2.92 -18.04 5.43
CA LEU A 15 -4.36 -17.78 5.25
C LEU A 15 -4.66 -16.28 5.39
N PRO A 16 -5.62 -15.74 4.62
CA PRO A 16 -6.08 -14.37 4.79
C PRO A 16 -6.49 -14.09 6.25
N LEU A 17 -6.10 -12.92 6.77
CA LEU A 17 -6.44 -12.51 8.13
C LEU A 17 -7.93 -12.19 8.22
N GLY A 18 -8.67 -12.97 9.00
CA GLY A 18 -10.12 -12.79 9.20
C GLY A 18 -10.50 -11.79 10.29
N PRO A 19 -11.82 -11.68 10.61
CA PRO A 19 -12.35 -10.74 11.60
C PRO A 19 -11.82 -10.85 13.03
N GLN A 20 -11.20 -11.98 13.36
CA GLN A 20 -10.57 -12.21 14.67
C GLN A 20 -9.14 -11.63 14.76
N SER A 21 -8.58 -11.15 13.66
CA SER A 21 -7.22 -10.62 13.62
C SER A 21 -7.13 -9.21 14.23
N LEU A 22 -5.93 -8.88 14.73
CA LEU A 22 -5.63 -7.53 15.19
C LEU A 22 -5.69 -6.51 14.04
N VAL A 23 -5.34 -6.93 12.82
CA VAL A 23 -5.48 -6.10 11.61
C VAL A 23 -6.93 -5.70 11.42
N TRP A 24 -7.87 -6.65 11.40
CA TRP A 24 -9.30 -6.33 11.28
C TRP A 24 -9.77 -5.40 12.40
N ARG A 25 -9.36 -5.67 13.64
CA ARG A 25 -9.77 -4.88 14.81
C ARG A 25 -9.31 -3.41 14.74
N TYR A 26 -8.11 -3.14 14.25
CA TYR A 26 -7.44 -1.84 14.41
C TYR A 26 -7.17 -1.07 13.10
N PHE A 27 -7.29 -1.68 11.92
CA PHE A 27 -6.96 -1.01 10.66
C PHE A 27 -7.81 0.25 10.41
N GLY A 28 -9.11 0.17 10.67
CA GLY A 28 -10.08 1.27 10.54
C GLY A 28 -10.30 2.08 11.82
N ASP A 29 -9.35 2.08 12.75
CA ASP A 29 -9.48 2.81 14.01
C ASP A 29 -9.59 4.33 13.77
N ASN A 30 -10.75 4.91 14.10
CA ASN A 30 -11.03 6.33 13.91
C ASN A 30 -10.12 7.26 14.73
N ARG A 31 -9.38 6.76 15.73
CA ARG A 31 -8.36 7.55 16.43
C ARG A 31 -7.26 8.04 15.48
N MET A 32 -7.11 7.43 14.30
CA MET A 32 -6.22 7.93 13.24
C MET A 32 -6.45 9.40 12.88
N TYR A 33 -7.69 9.89 12.99
CA TYR A 33 -8.03 11.28 12.68
C TYR A 33 -7.43 12.29 13.69
N LEU A 34 -6.97 11.84 14.86
CA LEU A 34 -6.39 12.72 15.89
C LEU A 34 -4.93 13.11 15.58
N ILE A 35 -4.21 12.27 14.84
CA ILE A 35 -2.77 12.45 14.54
C ILE A 35 -2.54 12.76 13.04
N GLY A 36 -3.60 12.68 12.23
CA GLY A 36 -3.55 12.95 10.79
C GLY A 36 -3.18 11.70 9.98
N PRO A 37 -2.99 11.85 8.65
CA PRO A 37 -2.85 10.72 7.73
C PRO A 37 -1.43 10.13 7.75
N ARG A 38 -1.02 9.58 8.91
CA ARG A 38 0.30 8.97 9.14
C ARG A 38 0.77 8.04 8.03
N PRO A 39 0.00 7.01 7.57
CA PRO A 39 0.49 6.12 6.52
C PRO A 39 0.81 6.87 5.23
N ALA A 40 0.00 7.86 4.84
CA ALA A 40 0.27 8.65 3.65
C ALA A 40 1.57 9.45 3.77
N VAL A 41 1.85 10.04 4.93
CA VAL A 41 3.11 10.77 5.18
C VAL A 41 4.31 9.83 5.11
N VAL A 42 4.28 8.72 5.86
CA VAL A 42 5.41 7.78 5.94
C VAL A 42 5.66 7.10 4.59
N GLN A 43 4.61 6.77 3.82
CA GLN A 43 4.76 6.20 2.47
C GLN A 43 5.60 7.11 1.58
N ASN A 44 5.29 8.41 1.56
CA ASN A 44 5.95 9.39 0.70
C ASN A 44 7.36 9.78 1.18
N MET A 45 7.84 9.25 2.31
CA MET A 45 9.23 9.40 2.74
C MET A 45 10.19 8.48 1.98
N LEU A 46 9.69 7.44 1.29
CA LEU A 46 10.49 6.67 0.33
C LEU A 46 10.51 7.41 -1.01
N ALA A 47 11.72 7.71 -1.52
CA ALA A 47 11.90 8.59 -2.67
C ALA A 47 11.15 8.12 -3.92
N GLU A 48 11.25 6.83 -4.24
CA GLU A 48 10.62 6.20 -5.39
C GLU A 48 9.09 6.24 -5.31
N LEU A 49 8.54 6.03 -4.11
CA LEU A 49 7.10 6.10 -3.87
C LEU A 49 6.62 7.54 -4.00
N GLY A 50 7.30 8.48 -3.35
CA GLY A 50 6.99 9.91 -3.42
C GLY A 50 7.05 10.44 -4.85
N GLN A 51 8.05 10.04 -5.63
CA GLN A 51 8.16 10.38 -7.04
C GLN A 51 7.01 9.79 -7.86
N GLY A 52 6.66 8.51 -7.63
CA GLY A 52 5.52 7.88 -8.30
C GLY A 52 4.19 8.57 -7.99
N VAL A 53 4.00 9.04 -6.76
CA VAL A 53 2.85 9.90 -6.40
C VAL A 53 2.94 11.22 -7.16
N TYR A 54 4.08 11.91 -7.14
CA TYR A 54 4.22 13.19 -7.84
C TYR A 54 3.88 13.09 -9.34
N ASP A 55 4.38 12.06 -10.03
CA ASP A 55 4.22 11.91 -11.48
C ASP A 55 2.83 11.39 -11.90
N HIS A 56 2.23 10.51 -11.10
CA HIS A 56 1.03 9.76 -11.52
C HIS A 56 -0.23 10.09 -10.72
N SER A 57 -0.15 10.98 -9.73
CA SER A 57 -1.26 11.28 -8.82
C SER A 57 -1.87 12.65 -9.05
N THR A 58 -3.20 12.69 -9.11
CA THR A 58 -3.94 13.96 -9.01
C THR A 58 -3.99 14.53 -7.58
N PHE A 59 -3.29 13.92 -6.60
CA PHE A 59 -3.40 14.28 -5.18
C PHE A 59 -3.15 15.78 -4.91
N PHE A 60 -2.19 16.39 -5.59
CA PHE A 60 -1.88 17.82 -5.40
C PHE A 60 -2.85 18.77 -6.12
N ALA A 61 -3.59 18.28 -7.12
CA ALA A 61 -4.57 19.05 -7.87
C ALA A 61 -5.98 18.93 -7.28
N ASP A 62 -6.34 17.75 -6.79
CA ASP A 62 -7.66 17.45 -6.21
C ASP A 62 -7.53 16.37 -5.12
N THR A 63 -7.08 16.79 -3.94
CA THR A 63 -6.84 15.91 -2.81
C THR A 63 -8.12 15.23 -2.31
N ALA A 64 -9.23 15.97 -2.25
CA ALA A 64 -10.48 15.46 -1.69
C ALA A 64 -11.09 14.35 -2.55
N GLU A 65 -11.19 14.56 -3.88
CA GLU A 65 -11.67 13.50 -4.77
C GLU A 65 -10.70 12.32 -4.82
N ARG A 66 -9.38 12.58 -4.75
CA ARG A 66 -8.41 11.50 -4.67
C ARG A 66 -8.62 10.64 -3.43
N LEU A 67 -8.81 11.24 -2.26
CA LEU A 67 -9.07 10.49 -1.02
C LEU A 67 -10.37 9.68 -1.11
N LYS A 68 -11.46 10.25 -1.65
CA LYS A 68 -12.74 9.54 -1.85
C LYS A 68 -12.59 8.28 -2.71
N ARG A 69 -11.73 8.31 -3.73
CA ARG A 69 -11.47 7.15 -4.62
C ARG A 69 -10.48 6.15 -4.02
N THR A 70 -9.60 6.61 -3.13
CA THR A 70 -8.50 5.80 -2.58
C THR A 70 -8.94 5.00 -1.36
N ILE A 71 -9.77 5.56 -0.48
CA ILE A 71 -10.16 4.94 0.79
C ILE A 71 -10.92 3.61 0.59
N PRO A 72 -11.98 3.53 -0.25
CA PRO A 72 -12.76 2.29 -0.37
C PRO A 72 -11.95 1.05 -0.79
N PRO A 73 -11.14 1.06 -1.87
CA PRO A 73 -10.40 -0.13 -2.26
C PRO A 73 -9.34 -0.54 -1.22
N ILE A 74 -8.75 0.41 -0.48
CA ILE A 74 -7.84 0.10 0.63
C ILE A 74 -8.58 -0.59 1.78
N PHE A 75 -9.72 -0.06 2.22
CA PHE A 75 -10.47 -0.68 3.30
C PHE A 75 -11.01 -2.06 2.92
N ASN A 76 -11.37 -2.26 1.64
CA ASN A 76 -11.83 -3.55 1.15
C ASN A 76 -10.75 -4.64 1.17
N THR A 77 -9.46 -4.32 1.28
CA THR A 77 -8.42 -5.34 1.46
C THR A 77 -8.44 -5.98 2.85
N VAL A 78 -9.11 -5.34 3.83
CA VAL A 78 -9.23 -5.83 5.22
C VAL A 78 -10.68 -6.18 5.59
N TYR A 79 -11.63 -5.41 5.10
CA TYR A 79 -13.05 -5.50 5.48
C TYR A 79 -13.96 -6.02 4.36
N GLY A 80 -13.42 -6.21 3.15
CA GLY A 80 -14.16 -6.78 2.03
C GLY A 80 -14.53 -8.25 2.28
N SER A 81 -15.50 -8.74 1.53
CA SER A 81 -15.79 -10.17 1.52
C SER A 81 -14.70 -10.93 0.75
N ASP A 82 -14.55 -12.23 1.01
CA ASP A 82 -13.59 -13.08 0.30
C ASP A 82 -13.85 -13.09 -1.22
N ASP A 83 -15.09 -12.86 -1.64
CA ASP A 83 -15.50 -12.79 -3.05
C ASP A 83 -15.07 -11.49 -3.74
N ASP A 84 -14.86 -10.39 -2.99
CA ASP A 84 -14.56 -9.06 -3.55
C ASP A 84 -13.15 -8.94 -4.14
N ASN A 85 -12.21 -9.81 -3.73
CA ASN A 85 -10.85 -9.89 -4.28
C ASN A 85 -10.16 -8.53 -4.46
N ALA A 86 -10.25 -7.64 -3.45
CA ALA A 86 -9.76 -6.27 -3.56
C ALA A 86 -8.23 -6.16 -3.73
N GLY A 87 -7.46 -7.14 -3.21
CA GLY A 87 -5.99 -7.15 -3.31
C GLY A 87 -5.47 -7.11 -4.76
N PRO A 88 -5.85 -8.08 -5.62
CA PRO A 88 -5.51 -8.05 -7.05
C PRO A 88 -5.93 -6.76 -7.75
N GLN A 89 -7.14 -6.24 -7.48
CA GLN A 89 -7.59 -4.97 -8.06
C GLN A 89 -6.67 -3.80 -7.68
N VAL A 90 -6.33 -3.69 -6.39
CA VAL A 90 -5.41 -2.65 -5.89
C VAL A 90 -4.04 -2.80 -6.54
N ARG A 91 -3.49 -4.02 -6.62
CA ARG A 91 -2.22 -4.28 -7.34
C ARG A 91 -2.30 -3.79 -8.78
N ASP A 92 -3.41 -4.07 -9.47
CA ASP A 92 -3.54 -3.77 -10.89
C ASP A 92 -3.58 -2.27 -11.18
N PHE A 93 -4.10 -1.45 -10.25
CA PHE A 93 -3.99 0.01 -10.32
C PHE A 93 -2.53 0.51 -10.36
N HIS A 94 -1.57 -0.27 -9.87
CA HIS A 94 -0.17 0.12 -9.76
C HIS A 94 0.71 -0.35 -10.93
N HIS A 95 0.19 -1.15 -11.88
CA HIS A 95 0.95 -1.64 -13.04
C HIS A 95 1.54 -0.54 -13.93
N HIS A 96 0.90 0.63 -13.97
CA HIS A 96 1.29 1.76 -14.80
C HIS A 96 1.99 2.88 -14.01
N VAL A 97 2.17 2.72 -12.70
CA VAL A 97 2.86 3.69 -11.85
C VAL A 97 4.34 3.37 -11.86
N LYS A 98 5.06 3.98 -12.82
CA LYS A 98 6.47 3.75 -13.07
C LYS A 98 7.05 4.87 -13.91
N GLY A 99 8.33 5.16 -13.71
CA GLY A 99 9.00 6.27 -14.38
C GLY A 99 10.50 6.27 -14.18
N VAL A 100 11.08 7.46 -14.30
CA VAL A 100 12.51 7.72 -14.10
C VAL A 100 12.68 8.66 -12.91
N MET A 101 13.69 8.39 -12.09
CA MET A 101 14.07 9.27 -10.99
C MET A 101 14.90 10.44 -11.54
N PRO A 102 14.56 11.71 -11.21
CA PRO A 102 15.39 12.84 -11.57
C PRO A 102 16.69 12.83 -10.77
N GLY A 103 17.80 13.04 -11.45
CA GLY A 103 19.11 13.21 -10.86
C GLY A 103 19.41 14.67 -10.48
N PRO A 104 20.46 14.89 -9.66
CA PRO A 104 20.80 16.21 -9.14
C PRO A 104 21.13 17.23 -10.24
N ASP A 105 21.63 16.76 -11.40
CA ASP A 105 21.98 17.60 -12.55
C ASP A 105 20.87 17.66 -13.62
N GLY A 106 19.66 17.21 -13.29
CA GLY A 106 18.52 17.14 -14.22
C GLY A 106 18.53 15.97 -15.20
N GLY A 107 19.55 15.10 -15.14
CA GLY A 107 19.59 13.80 -15.86
C GLY A 107 18.77 12.71 -15.16
N GLU A 108 18.78 11.49 -15.69
CA GLU A 108 18.15 10.33 -15.03
C GLU A 108 19.09 9.75 -13.96
N ALA A 109 18.61 9.57 -12.72
CA ALA A 109 19.34 8.91 -11.63
C ALA A 109 18.97 7.42 -11.45
N GLY A 110 17.84 6.99 -12.02
CA GLY A 110 17.35 5.64 -11.87
C GLY A 110 15.94 5.46 -12.45
N ARG A 111 15.36 4.28 -12.23
CA ARG A 111 13.96 3.97 -12.57
C ARG A 111 13.23 3.59 -11.29
N TYR A 112 11.93 3.85 -11.27
CA TYR A 112 11.05 3.38 -10.19
C TYR A 112 9.84 2.66 -10.79
N HIS A 113 9.32 1.68 -10.06
CA HIS A 113 8.01 1.09 -10.30
C HIS A 113 7.31 0.84 -8.97
N ALA A 114 6.02 1.15 -8.89
CA ALA A 114 5.23 0.91 -7.68
C ALA A 114 5.11 -0.58 -7.28
N LEU A 115 5.48 -1.51 -8.17
CA LEU A 115 5.48 -2.95 -7.93
C LEU A 115 6.90 -3.51 -7.78
N ASP A 116 7.92 -2.65 -7.73
CA ASP A 116 9.24 -3.08 -7.29
C ASP A 116 9.11 -3.61 -5.84
N PRO A 117 9.71 -4.77 -5.51
CA PRO A 117 9.41 -5.46 -4.26
C PRO A 117 9.58 -4.60 -3.00
N GLU A 118 10.63 -3.79 -2.95
CA GLU A 118 10.91 -2.91 -1.80
C GLU A 118 9.89 -1.77 -1.69
N THR A 119 9.55 -1.10 -2.80
CA THR A 119 8.55 -0.03 -2.82
C THR A 119 7.16 -0.55 -2.48
N TYR A 120 6.78 -1.70 -3.04
CA TYR A 120 5.50 -2.34 -2.80
C TYR A 120 5.36 -2.79 -1.33
N PHE A 121 6.41 -3.41 -0.78
CA PHE A 121 6.46 -3.81 0.62
C PHE A 121 6.43 -2.62 1.56
N TRP A 122 7.20 -1.56 1.27
CA TRP A 122 7.20 -0.33 2.08
C TRP A 122 5.79 0.24 2.24
N ALA A 123 5.05 0.36 1.12
CA ALA A 123 3.67 0.83 1.16
C ALA A 123 2.80 -0.02 2.10
N HIS A 124 2.88 -1.35 2.01
CA HIS A 124 2.16 -2.27 2.91
C HIS A 124 2.61 -2.13 4.38
N ALA A 125 3.91 -2.06 4.62
CA ALA A 125 4.48 -1.96 5.95
C ALA A 125 3.98 -0.70 6.68
N THR A 126 3.83 0.44 6.00
CA THR A 126 3.29 1.64 6.64
C THR A 126 1.83 1.51 7.12
N PHE A 127 1.01 0.71 6.43
CA PHE A 127 -0.36 0.44 6.88
C PHE A 127 -0.38 -0.43 8.14
N VAL A 128 0.55 -1.38 8.25
CA VAL A 128 0.72 -2.21 9.44
C VAL A 128 1.34 -1.40 10.59
N GLU A 129 2.33 -0.54 10.29
CA GLU A 129 2.96 0.35 11.27
C GLU A 129 1.94 1.26 11.95
N GLN A 130 0.97 1.82 11.21
CA GLN A 130 -0.04 2.66 11.83
C GLN A 130 -0.88 1.90 12.86
N ILE A 131 -1.12 0.60 12.66
CA ILE A 131 -1.89 -0.22 13.60
C ILE A 131 -1.15 -0.31 14.93
N TYR A 132 0.14 -0.63 14.88
CA TYR A 132 0.98 -0.69 16.08
C TYR A 132 1.05 0.68 16.76
N TYR A 133 1.30 1.72 15.99
CA TYR A 133 1.41 3.08 16.53
C TYR A 133 0.14 3.52 17.27
N PHE A 134 -1.05 3.26 16.72
CA PHE A 134 -2.30 3.65 17.38
C PHE A 134 -2.67 2.75 18.55
N ALA A 135 -2.40 1.45 18.48
CA ALA A 135 -2.62 0.53 19.58
C ALA A 135 -1.72 0.85 20.79
N ASP A 136 -0.50 1.30 20.57
CA ASP A 136 0.44 1.65 21.63
C ASP A 136 0.21 3.06 22.20
N THR A 137 -0.34 3.98 21.40
CA THR A 137 -0.53 5.39 21.81
C THR A 137 -1.81 5.62 22.62
N PHE A 138 -2.86 4.81 22.43
CA PHE A 138 -4.19 5.03 23.00
C PHE A 138 -4.83 3.76 23.56
#